data_AF-A0A6G5ACA6-F1
#
_entry.id   AF-A0A6G5ACA6-F1
#
_cell.length_a   1.000
_cell.length_b   1.000
_cell.length_c   1.000
_cell.angle_alpha   90.00
_cell.angle_beta   90.00
_cell.angle_gamma   90.00
#
_symmetry.space_group_name_H-M   'P 1'
#
loop_
_entity.id
_entity.type
_entity.pdbx_description
1 polymer ?
#
loop_
_entity_poly.entity_id
_entity_poly.type
_entity_poly.pdbx_seq_one_letter_code
_entity_poly.pdbx_strand_id
1 'polypeptide(L)'
;MVCLLLRLTSPKCYRTLSDMKVLPLPSINRLTQLLRGLPCEYGMNKFALESIKLHMNGKPEHHTYGSIIIDEIKLRETTEFNRTSYSFDGFVNYGDVSSTNSDELADHALVVMFNPMFAPWIQPVAAYATKGAAPGWILAKIVISTVLQLHQYGAKVLAVISDGAGSNKSMWTHLGVNGKPEDPKCKIEHPCLPDASLHFICDVPHIMKCIRNHLMKHKYAQIGNNQVSYEHYVRLYEAEKKANIRVVPKLTEYHVKPQALQKMNVRLATQLFSRSVAIGLKVYRQLKVPGFSDSAGTEAFTKLLNDVFDILNAKVPAAGIRRDSPKIKVLADFLKMMNDTESIRNLKQFASTQTMESFRVTLMSVLSLIEFLHSRGVSYVLTASLNQDPLEKVPRERLRSQSTKRGERRQKLV
;
A
#
# COMPACT_ATOMS: atom_id res chain seq x y z
N MET A 1 -8.75 -30.80 -6.23
CA MET A 1 -8.34 -29.37 -6.16
C MET A 1 -8.91 -28.52 -7.30
N VAL A 2 -8.83 -28.95 -8.56
CA VAL A 2 -9.30 -28.19 -9.74
C VAL A 2 -10.78 -27.78 -9.68
N CYS A 3 -11.68 -28.68 -9.25
CA CYS A 3 -13.11 -28.36 -9.09
C CYS A 3 -13.37 -27.24 -8.08
N LEU A 4 -12.55 -27.17 -7.02
CA LEU A 4 -12.64 -26.11 -6.02
C LEU A 4 -12.21 -24.77 -6.60
N LEU A 5 -11.11 -24.74 -7.38
CA LEU A 5 -10.65 -23.54 -8.09
C LEU A 5 -11.67 -23.03 -9.09
N LEU A 6 -12.31 -23.92 -9.84
CA LEU A 6 -13.41 -23.57 -10.77
C LEU A 6 -14.60 -22.95 -10.01
N ARG A 7 -14.98 -23.52 -8.86
CA ARG A 7 -16.04 -22.96 -8.02
C ARG A 7 -15.67 -21.59 -7.43
N LEU A 8 -14.42 -21.40 -6.99
CA LEU A 8 -13.93 -20.15 -6.40
C LEU A 8 -13.87 -19.02 -7.44
N THR A 9 -13.47 -19.34 -8.67
CA THR A 9 -13.39 -18.38 -9.78
C THR A 9 -14.77 -18.02 -10.32
N SER A 10 -15.64 -19.01 -10.56
CA SER A 10 -17.00 -18.77 -11.06
C SER A 10 -18.02 -19.78 -10.51
N PRO A 11 -18.73 -19.43 -9.41
CA PRO A 11 -19.79 -20.28 -8.85
C PRO A 11 -20.99 -20.48 -9.78
N LYS A 12 -21.20 -19.58 -10.76
CA LYS A 12 -22.27 -19.71 -11.76
C LYS A 12 -21.86 -20.74 -12.82
N CYS A 13 -20.67 -20.59 -13.39
CA CYS A 13 -20.13 -21.54 -14.37
C CYS A 13 -20.06 -22.96 -13.79
N TYR A 14 -19.56 -23.11 -12.55
CA TYR A 14 -19.52 -24.40 -11.86
C TYR A 14 -20.92 -25.06 -11.78
N ARG A 15 -21.95 -24.27 -11.46
CA ARG A 15 -23.33 -24.76 -11.40
C ARG A 15 -23.85 -25.15 -12.76
N THR A 16 -23.72 -24.29 -13.76
CA THR A 16 -24.17 -24.57 -15.12
C THR A 16 -23.52 -25.84 -15.68
N LEU A 17 -22.22 -26.01 -15.52
CA LEU A 17 -21.49 -27.20 -15.97
C LEU A 17 -21.93 -28.47 -15.21
N SER A 18 -22.22 -28.35 -13.92
CA SER A 18 -22.72 -29.45 -13.09
C SER A 18 -24.16 -29.83 -13.46
N ASP A 19 -25.03 -28.85 -13.67
CA ASP A 19 -26.45 -29.04 -13.97
C ASP A 19 -26.64 -29.59 -15.39
N MET A 20 -25.88 -29.07 -16.36
CA MET A 20 -25.86 -29.57 -17.74
C MET A 20 -25.07 -30.89 -17.89
N LYS A 21 -24.48 -31.41 -16.81
CA LYS A 21 -23.65 -32.64 -16.80
C LYS A 21 -22.54 -32.66 -17.85
N VAL A 22 -22.00 -31.48 -18.19
CA VAL A 22 -20.92 -31.35 -19.18
C VAL A 22 -19.63 -31.97 -18.67
N LEU A 23 -19.40 -31.90 -17.35
CA LEU A 23 -18.25 -32.48 -16.66
C LEU A 23 -18.68 -33.25 -15.41
N PRO A 24 -17.95 -34.32 -15.01
CA PRO A 24 -18.22 -35.05 -13.77
C PRO A 24 -17.75 -34.23 -12.54
N LEU A 25 -18.51 -33.22 -12.18
CA LEU A 25 -18.20 -32.31 -11.07
C LEU A 25 -18.77 -32.83 -9.74
N PRO A 26 -18.02 -32.74 -8.62
CA PRO A 26 -18.53 -33.11 -7.31
C PRO A 26 -19.66 -32.17 -6.87
N SER A 27 -20.53 -32.67 -5.99
CA SER A 27 -21.62 -31.86 -5.45
C SER A 27 -21.09 -30.65 -4.67
N ILE A 28 -21.88 -29.56 -4.67
CA ILE A 28 -21.59 -28.35 -3.90
C ILE A 28 -21.42 -28.69 -2.41
N ASN A 29 -22.21 -29.62 -1.88
CA ASN A 29 -22.13 -30.07 -0.49
C ASN A 29 -20.80 -30.75 -0.20
N ARG A 30 -20.33 -31.63 -1.10
CA ARG A 30 -19.02 -32.27 -0.95
C ARG A 30 -17.88 -31.26 -0.94
N LEU A 31 -17.89 -30.29 -1.85
CA LEU A 31 -16.90 -29.22 -1.85
C LEU A 31 -16.95 -28.35 -0.58
N THR A 32 -18.15 -28.05 -0.06
CA THR A 32 -18.30 -27.30 1.19
C THR A 32 -17.79 -28.11 2.39
N GLN A 33 -18.04 -29.42 2.41
CA GLN A 33 -17.51 -30.31 3.45
C GLN A 33 -15.98 -30.35 3.44
N LEU A 34 -15.35 -30.39 2.27
CA LEU A 34 -13.89 -30.32 2.15
C LEU A 34 -13.33 -28.99 2.69
N LEU A 35 -14.02 -27.87 2.43
CA LEU A 35 -13.62 -26.56 2.95
C LEU A 35 -13.77 -26.44 4.48
N ARG A 36 -14.76 -27.11 5.07
CA ARG A 36 -14.96 -27.11 6.54
C ARG A 36 -13.78 -27.73 7.29
N GLY A 37 -13.00 -28.59 6.65
CA GLY A 37 -11.79 -29.16 7.24
C GLY A 37 -10.60 -28.20 7.33
N LEU A 38 -10.72 -26.97 6.82
CA LEU A 38 -9.67 -25.95 6.86
C LEU A 38 -10.05 -24.89 7.90
N PRO A 39 -9.56 -24.99 9.15
CA PRO A 39 -9.83 -23.97 10.16
C PRO A 39 -9.23 -22.63 9.73
N CYS A 40 -10.04 -21.58 9.81
CA CYS A 40 -9.63 -20.20 9.57
C CYS A 40 -9.74 -19.45 10.90
N GLU A 41 -8.68 -19.52 11.70
CA GLU A 41 -8.61 -18.90 13.02
C GLU A 41 -7.98 -17.49 12.92
N TYR A 42 -8.29 -16.62 13.88
CA TYR A 42 -7.58 -15.35 14.04
C TYR A 42 -6.16 -15.62 14.54
N GLY A 43 -5.22 -14.78 14.12
CA GLY A 43 -3.80 -14.97 14.36
C GLY A 43 -3.05 -15.46 13.11
N MET A 44 -1.95 -16.15 13.36
CA MET A 44 -1.02 -16.60 12.32
C MET A 44 -1.54 -17.88 11.66
N ASN A 45 -1.60 -17.87 10.33
CA ASN A 45 -2.06 -18.98 9.54
C ASN A 45 -0.92 -20.00 9.30
N LYS A 46 -0.94 -21.10 10.06
CA LYS A 46 0.06 -22.18 9.97
C LYS A 46 0.17 -22.78 8.56
N PHE A 47 -0.95 -23.03 7.88
CA PHE A 47 -0.93 -23.56 6.51
C PHE A 47 -0.25 -22.61 5.52
N ALA A 48 -0.44 -21.29 5.70
CA ALA A 48 0.25 -20.29 4.90
C ALA A 48 1.76 -20.30 5.17
N LEU A 49 2.18 -20.37 6.43
CA LEU A 49 3.58 -20.45 6.81
C LEU A 49 4.27 -21.72 6.27
N GLU A 50 3.63 -22.88 6.39
CA GLU A 50 4.12 -24.14 5.82
C GLU A 50 4.29 -24.06 4.30
N SER A 51 3.32 -23.45 3.62
CA SER A 51 3.40 -23.23 2.17
C SER A 51 4.57 -22.33 1.79
N ILE A 52 4.84 -21.28 2.59
CA ILE A 52 5.99 -20.39 2.41
C ILE A 52 7.29 -21.19 2.61
N LYS A 53 7.40 -22.02 3.65
CA LYS A 53 8.58 -22.85 3.91
C LYS A 53 8.91 -23.78 2.76
N LEU A 54 7.91 -24.46 2.21
CA LEU A 54 8.08 -25.31 1.03
C LEU A 54 8.58 -24.50 -0.17
N HIS A 55 8.08 -23.27 -0.35
CA HIS A 55 8.46 -22.42 -1.48
C HIS A 55 9.82 -21.74 -1.31
N MET A 56 10.31 -21.59 -0.08
CA MET A 56 11.63 -21.03 0.22
C MET A 56 12.74 -22.09 0.25
N ASN A 57 12.39 -23.36 0.46
CA ASN A 57 13.35 -24.44 0.54
C ASN A 57 14.17 -24.58 -0.76
N GLY A 58 15.49 -24.71 -0.64
CA GLY A 58 16.41 -24.87 -1.77
C GLY A 58 16.65 -23.62 -2.62
N LYS A 59 16.12 -22.44 -2.22
CA LYS A 59 16.37 -21.18 -2.93
C LYS A 59 17.61 -20.47 -2.43
N PRO A 60 18.29 -19.69 -3.30
CA PRO A 60 19.40 -18.86 -2.87
C PRO A 60 18.91 -17.78 -1.90
N GLU A 61 19.81 -17.31 -1.04
CA GLU A 61 19.48 -16.42 0.06
C GLU A 61 18.68 -15.19 -0.38
N HIS A 62 19.07 -14.53 -1.47
CA HIS A 62 18.40 -13.31 -1.92
C HIS A 62 16.94 -13.54 -2.34
N HIS A 63 16.55 -14.75 -2.75
CA HIS A 63 15.17 -15.08 -3.09
C HIS A 63 14.28 -15.30 -1.85
N THR A 64 14.88 -15.43 -0.66
CA THR A 64 14.14 -15.55 0.60
C THR A 64 13.74 -14.19 1.18
N TYR A 65 14.25 -13.09 0.62
CA TYR A 65 13.94 -11.73 1.06
C TYR A 65 12.52 -11.32 0.66
N GLY A 66 11.83 -10.70 1.60
CA GLY A 66 10.48 -10.17 1.42
C GLY A 66 10.18 -8.99 2.33
N SER A 67 8.99 -8.47 2.19
CA SER A 67 8.40 -7.43 3.03
C SER A 67 7.08 -7.89 3.60
N ILE A 68 6.72 -7.39 4.77
CA ILE A 68 5.38 -7.55 5.32
C ILE A 68 4.56 -6.30 4.98
N ILE A 69 3.32 -6.51 4.54
CA ILE A 69 2.34 -5.46 4.29
C ILE A 69 1.22 -5.56 5.32
N ILE A 70 0.87 -4.44 5.94
CA ILE A 70 -0.17 -4.35 6.97
C ILE A 70 -1.21 -3.32 6.55
N ASP A 71 -2.47 -3.72 6.56
CA ASP A 71 -3.60 -2.84 6.29
C ASP A 71 -4.86 -3.31 7.02
N GLU A 72 -5.79 -2.39 7.23
CA GLU A 72 -7.05 -2.63 7.91
C GLU A 72 -8.22 -2.54 6.93
N ILE A 73 -9.13 -3.51 7.02
CA ILE A 73 -10.32 -3.58 6.17
C ILE A 73 -11.54 -3.36 7.04
N LYS A 74 -12.30 -2.31 6.77
CA LYS A 74 -13.58 -2.07 7.43
C LYS A 74 -14.56 -3.24 7.18
N LEU A 75 -15.07 -3.80 8.26
CA LEU A 75 -16.10 -4.82 8.34
C LEU A 75 -17.45 -4.22 8.72
N ARG A 76 -18.49 -5.05 8.63
CA ARG A 76 -19.78 -4.76 9.24
C ARG A 76 -19.81 -5.46 10.60
N GLU A 77 -20.15 -4.72 11.64
CA GLU A 77 -20.36 -5.29 12.98
C GLU A 77 -21.54 -6.27 12.92
N THR A 78 -21.24 -7.55 13.17
CA THR A 78 -22.22 -8.63 13.23
C THR A 78 -21.70 -9.75 14.10
N THR A 79 -22.57 -10.37 14.89
CA THR A 79 -22.28 -11.61 15.58
C THR A 79 -22.90 -12.78 14.82
N GLU A 80 -22.10 -13.82 14.57
CA GLU A 80 -22.59 -15.07 13.97
C GLU A 80 -22.18 -16.25 14.84
N PHE A 81 -23.13 -17.13 15.15
CA PHE A 81 -22.83 -18.36 15.86
C PHE A 81 -22.19 -19.38 14.91
N ASN A 82 -20.93 -19.71 15.16
CA ASN A 82 -20.21 -20.70 14.40
C ASN A 82 -20.46 -22.09 14.96
N ARG A 83 -21.28 -22.85 14.24
CA ARG A 83 -21.65 -24.23 14.62
C ARG A 83 -20.47 -25.21 14.62
N THR A 84 -19.33 -24.85 14.03
CA THR A 84 -18.16 -25.72 13.94
C THR A 84 -17.27 -25.57 15.17
N SER A 85 -17.01 -24.33 15.58
CA SER A 85 -16.22 -24.01 16.79
C SER A 85 -17.07 -23.91 18.06
N TYR A 86 -18.40 -23.95 17.94
CA TYR A 86 -19.35 -23.73 19.03
C TYR A 86 -19.14 -22.37 19.75
N SER A 87 -18.63 -21.38 19.02
CA SER A 87 -18.34 -20.03 19.52
C SER A 87 -19.13 -18.98 18.76
N PHE A 88 -19.29 -17.81 19.37
CA PHE A 88 -19.75 -16.62 18.64
C PHE A 88 -18.55 -15.92 18.00
N ASP A 89 -18.63 -15.72 16.69
CA ASP A 89 -17.68 -14.92 15.93
C ASP A 89 -18.19 -13.47 15.84
N GLY A 90 -17.27 -12.51 15.68
CA GLY A 90 -17.62 -11.08 15.50
C GLY A 90 -17.04 -10.14 16.56
N PHE A 91 -16.30 -10.67 17.53
CA PHE A 91 -15.63 -9.89 18.57
C PHE A 91 -14.18 -9.57 18.21
N VAL A 92 -13.63 -8.55 18.87
CA VAL A 92 -12.21 -8.21 18.77
C VAL A 92 -11.35 -9.40 19.20
N ASN A 93 -10.39 -9.75 18.36
CA ASN A 93 -9.50 -10.89 18.57
C ASN A 93 -8.13 -10.60 17.96
N TYR A 94 -7.14 -10.42 18.84
CA TYR A 94 -5.74 -10.21 18.48
C TYR A 94 -4.91 -11.52 18.51
N GLY A 95 -5.57 -12.67 18.53
CA GLY A 95 -4.94 -13.99 18.67
C GLY A 95 -4.05 -14.06 19.91
N ASP A 96 -2.93 -14.77 19.78
CA ASP A 96 -1.97 -14.97 20.87
C ASP A 96 -1.21 -13.70 21.30
N VAL A 97 -1.39 -12.58 20.59
CA VAL A 97 -0.64 -11.33 20.86
C VAL A 97 -1.21 -10.56 22.06
N SER A 98 -2.48 -10.80 22.38
CA SER A 98 -3.16 -10.15 23.51
C SER A 98 -4.28 -11.05 24.03
N SER A 99 -4.23 -11.36 25.33
CA SER A 99 -5.24 -12.14 26.04
C SER A 99 -6.51 -11.37 26.38
N THR A 100 -6.57 -10.07 26.08
CA THR A 100 -7.80 -9.29 26.20
C THR A 100 -8.73 -9.62 25.03
N ASN A 101 -9.46 -10.73 25.18
CA ASN A 101 -10.73 -10.90 24.50
C ASN A 101 -11.66 -9.83 25.07
N SER A 102 -11.91 -8.79 24.29
CA SER A 102 -12.94 -7.81 24.66
C SER A 102 -14.27 -8.29 24.10
N ASP A 103 -15.34 -8.20 24.89
CA ASP A 103 -16.72 -8.43 24.42
C ASP A 103 -17.22 -7.36 23.43
N GLU A 104 -16.32 -6.50 22.95
CA GLU A 104 -16.60 -5.51 21.95
C GLU A 104 -16.65 -6.12 20.55
N LEU A 105 -17.61 -5.65 19.75
CA LEU A 105 -17.74 -6.04 18.35
C LEU A 105 -16.58 -5.47 17.53
N ALA A 106 -16.02 -6.31 16.66
CA ALA A 106 -15.04 -5.89 15.69
C ALA A 106 -15.71 -5.22 14.49
N ASP A 107 -15.17 -4.07 14.09
CA ASP A 107 -15.60 -3.31 12.91
C ASP A 107 -14.50 -3.22 11.84
N HIS A 108 -13.30 -3.76 12.12
CA HIS A 108 -12.19 -3.85 11.18
C HIS A 108 -11.52 -5.24 11.24
N ALA A 109 -10.93 -5.65 10.12
CA ALA A 109 -10.01 -6.78 10.02
C ALA A 109 -8.62 -6.27 9.68
N LEU A 110 -7.68 -6.49 10.58
CA LEU A 110 -6.27 -6.24 10.34
C LEU A 110 -5.67 -7.45 9.61
N VAL A 111 -5.11 -7.23 8.43
CA VAL A 111 -4.52 -8.31 7.61
C VAL A 111 -3.03 -8.06 7.45
N VAL A 112 -2.26 -9.12 7.69
CA VAL A 112 -0.80 -9.12 7.50
C VAL A 112 -0.47 -10.04 6.34
N MET A 113 0.20 -9.51 5.32
CA MET A 113 0.59 -10.27 4.12
C MET A 113 2.10 -10.27 3.95
N PHE A 114 2.65 -11.42 3.57
CA PHE A 114 4.04 -11.53 3.14
C PHE A 114 4.15 -11.37 1.62
N ASN A 115 5.00 -10.43 1.20
CA ASN A 115 5.30 -10.13 -0.19
C ASN A 115 6.80 -10.37 -0.45
N PRO A 116 7.19 -11.47 -1.12
CA PRO A 116 8.57 -11.68 -1.57
C PRO A 116 9.01 -10.59 -2.54
N MET A 117 10.27 -10.15 -2.44
CA MET A 117 10.79 -9.10 -3.33
C MET A 117 11.08 -9.61 -4.74
N PHE A 118 11.38 -10.89 -4.89
CA PHE A 118 11.85 -11.49 -6.15
C PHE A 118 10.90 -12.57 -6.70
N ALA A 119 9.66 -12.63 -6.22
CA ALA A 119 8.68 -13.60 -6.71
C ALA A 119 7.28 -12.94 -6.91
N PRO A 120 6.53 -13.33 -7.96
CA PRO A 120 5.27 -12.68 -8.32
C PRO A 120 4.06 -13.30 -7.57
N TRP A 121 4.18 -13.49 -6.25
CA TRP A 121 3.07 -13.97 -5.42
C TRP A 121 3.00 -13.19 -4.11
N ILE A 122 1.84 -13.21 -3.47
CA ILE A 122 1.61 -12.63 -2.14
C ILE A 122 0.79 -13.61 -1.33
N GLN A 123 1.09 -13.74 -0.04
CA GLN A 123 0.42 -14.66 0.85
C GLN A 123 -0.05 -13.93 2.11
N PRO A 124 -1.36 -13.91 2.42
CA PRO A 124 -1.84 -13.56 3.74
C PRO A 124 -1.31 -14.56 4.77
N VAL A 125 -0.65 -14.05 5.80
CA VAL A 125 0.01 -14.85 6.85
C VAL A 125 -0.66 -14.68 8.20
N ALA A 126 -1.34 -13.56 8.43
CA ALA A 126 -2.12 -13.35 9.65
C ALA A 126 -3.38 -12.53 9.38
N ALA A 127 -4.41 -12.76 10.19
CA ALA A 127 -5.60 -11.94 10.22
C ALA A 127 -6.09 -11.77 11.66
N TYR A 128 -6.49 -10.56 12.02
CA TYR A 128 -6.97 -10.21 13.36
C TYR A 128 -8.26 -9.40 13.25
N ALA A 129 -9.13 -9.53 14.25
CA ALA A 129 -10.36 -8.74 14.34
C ALA A 129 -10.13 -7.58 15.30
N THR A 130 -10.40 -6.35 14.86
CA THR A 130 -10.09 -5.12 15.61
C THR A 130 -11.30 -4.20 15.68
N LYS A 131 -11.30 -3.32 16.69
CA LYS A 131 -12.27 -2.23 16.81
C LYS A 131 -11.56 -0.90 16.54
N GLY A 132 -12.02 -0.19 15.52
CA GLY A 132 -11.31 0.93 14.93
C GLY A 132 -9.89 0.54 14.49
N ALA A 133 -9.00 1.52 14.56
CA ALA A 133 -7.59 1.32 14.30
C ALA A 133 -6.93 0.62 15.49
N ALA A 134 -6.20 -0.45 15.23
CA ALA A 134 -5.50 -1.20 16.27
C ALA A 134 -4.51 -0.29 17.02
N PRO A 135 -4.41 -0.41 18.36
CA PRO A 135 -3.43 0.33 19.15
C PRO A 135 -2.00 0.11 18.64
N GLY A 136 -1.20 1.17 18.55
CA GLY A 136 0.15 1.10 17.98
C GLY A 136 1.08 0.10 18.67
N TRP A 137 0.96 -0.07 19.99
CA TRP A 137 1.74 -1.07 20.73
C TRP A 137 1.34 -2.52 20.40
N ILE A 138 0.06 -2.78 20.08
CA ILE A 138 -0.41 -4.10 19.63
C ILE A 138 0.14 -4.36 18.23
N LEU A 139 0.03 -3.39 17.32
CA LEU A 139 0.60 -3.48 15.98
C LEU A 139 2.10 -3.76 16.01
N ALA A 140 2.85 -3.11 16.91
CA ALA A 140 4.28 -3.36 17.09
C ALA A 140 4.57 -4.81 17.49
N LYS A 141 3.79 -5.37 18.44
CA LYS A 141 3.90 -6.78 18.83
C LYS A 141 3.55 -7.74 17.68
N ILE A 142 2.48 -7.44 16.92
CA ILE A 142 2.07 -8.21 15.74
C ILE A 142 3.20 -8.23 14.70
N VAL A 143 3.79 -7.08 14.38
CA VAL A 143 4.91 -6.97 13.44
C VAL A 143 6.07 -7.86 13.86
N ILE A 144 6.56 -7.69 15.08
CA ILE A 144 7.73 -8.45 15.56
C ILE A 144 7.42 -9.94 15.61
N SER A 145 6.27 -10.34 16.15
CA SER A 145 5.84 -11.75 16.17
C SER A 145 5.78 -12.35 14.76
N THR A 146 5.25 -11.61 13.79
CA THR A 146 5.16 -12.07 12.40
C THR A 146 6.56 -12.23 11.78
N VAL A 147 7.47 -11.27 12.02
CA VAL A 147 8.86 -11.36 11.53
C VAL A 147 9.57 -12.58 12.11
N LEU A 148 9.45 -12.82 13.43
CA LEU A 148 10.03 -13.98 14.10
C LEU A 148 9.51 -15.29 13.50
N GLN A 149 8.19 -15.41 13.32
CA GLN A 149 7.57 -16.60 12.77
C GLN A 149 7.96 -16.82 11.31
N LEU A 150 7.92 -15.80 10.46
CA LEU A 150 8.33 -15.94 9.06
C LEU A 150 9.79 -16.39 8.93
N HIS A 151 10.67 -15.88 9.81
CA HIS A 151 12.07 -16.29 9.84
C HIS A 151 12.23 -17.79 10.14
N GLN A 152 11.47 -18.34 11.10
CA GLN A 152 11.48 -19.77 11.43
C GLN A 152 11.07 -20.66 10.23
N TYR A 153 10.26 -20.12 9.32
CA TYR A 153 9.82 -20.80 8.10
C TYR A 153 10.68 -20.46 6.88
N GLY A 154 11.84 -19.80 7.07
CA GLY A 154 12.82 -19.53 6.02
C GLY A 154 12.57 -18.27 5.20
N ALA A 155 11.58 -17.44 5.55
CA ALA A 155 11.33 -16.16 4.92
C ALA A 155 12.01 -15.01 5.69
N LYS A 156 12.88 -14.26 5.03
CA LYS A 156 13.65 -13.16 5.64
C LYS A 156 12.98 -11.82 5.34
N VAL A 157 12.41 -11.19 6.36
CA VAL A 157 11.66 -9.93 6.19
C VAL A 157 12.59 -8.74 6.33
N LEU A 158 12.77 -7.95 5.27
CA LEU A 158 13.65 -6.76 5.30
C LEU A 158 12.88 -5.44 5.46
N ALA A 159 11.58 -5.43 5.20
CA ALA A 159 10.76 -4.23 5.28
C ALA A 159 9.34 -4.47 5.81
N VAL A 160 8.82 -3.48 6.53
CA VAL A 160 7.42 -3.38 6.98
C VAL A 160 6.77 -2.22 6.27
N ILE A 161 5.66 -2.49 5.58
CA ILE A 161 4.94 -1.53 4.75
C ILE A 161 3.57 -1.28 5.38
N SER A 162 3.31 -0.03 5.74
CA SER A 162 2.03 0.42 6.32
C SER A 162 1.57 1.72 5.66
N ASP A 163 0.32 2.11 5.91
CA ASP A 163 -0.12 3.45 5.51
C ASP A 163 0.39 4.51 6.50
N GLY A 164 0.08 5.78 6.24
CA GLY A 164 0.45 6.90 7.08
C GLY A 164 -0.53 7.21 8.22
N ALA A 165 -1.42 6.28 8.60
CA ALA A 165 -2.41 6.51 9.65
C ALA A 165 -1.77 6.69 11.04
N GLY A 166 -2.52 7.32 11.96
CA GLY A 166 -2.04 7.62 13.31
C GLY A 166 -1.63 6.39 14.12
N SER A 167 -2.37 5.28 14.00
CA SER A 167 -2.05 3.99 14.62
C SER A 167 -0.72 3.41 14.14
N ASN A 168 -0.49 3.42 12.82
CA ASN A 168 0.74 2.95 12.20
C ASN A 168 1.95 3.83 12.58
N LYS A 169 1.76 5.14 12.71
CA LYS A 169 2.79 6.04 13.24
C LYS A 169 3.10 5.80 14.71
N SER A 170 2.08 5.51 15.52
CA SER A 170 2.26 5.10 16.91
C SER A 170 3.06 3.79 17.01
N MET A 171 2.76 2.81 16.14
CA MET A 171 3.56 1.58 16.00
C MET A 171 5.03 1.88 15.69
N TRP A 172 5.32 2.76 14.73
CA TRP A 172 6.69 3.16 14.41
C TRP A 172 7.40 3.73 15.64
N THR A 173 6.72 4.62 16.37
CA THR A 173 7.27 5.26 17.57
C THR A 173 7.59 4.22 18.65
N HIS A 174 6.72 3.23 18.88
CA HIS A 174 6.97 2.14 19.82
C HIS A 174 8.15 1.24 19.42
N LEU A 175 8.47 1.16 18.13
CA LEU A 175 9.62 0.43 17.61
C LEU A 175 10.88 1.31 17.49
N GLY A 176 10.83 2.58 17.93
CA GLY A 176 11.96 3.51 17.87
C GLY A 176 12.19 4.19 16.51
N VAL A 177 11.23 4.05 15.60
CA VAL A 177 11.25 4.64 14.25
C VAL A 177 10.49 5.98 14.28
N ASN A 178 11.12 7.02 13.76
CA ASN A 178 10.51 8.34 13.68
C ASN A 178 11.07 9.12 12.49
N GLY A 179 10.23 9.95 11.89
CA GLY A 179 10.63 10.76 10.76
C GLY A 179 10.99 12.20 11.13
N LYS A 180 11.36 12.50 12.38
CA LYS A 180 11.65 13.89 12.77
C LYS A 180 12.94 14.38 12.09
N PRO A 181 13.05 15.68 11.75
CA PRO A 181 14.24 16.20 11.06
C PRO A 181 15.54 16.08 11.86
N GLU A 182 15.45 16.12 13.20
CA GLU A 182 16.60 16.19 14.12
C GLU A 182 17.34 14.84 14.26
N ASP A 183 16.59 13.73 14.35
CA ASP A 183 17.12 12.37 14.48
C ASP A 183 16.20 11.36 13.75
N PRO A 184 16.17 11.40 12.40
CA PRO A 184 15.30 10.53 11.64
C PRO A 184 15.81 9.08 11.70
N LYS A 185 14.98 8.22 12.29
CA LYS A 185 15.21 6.76 12.37
C LYS A 185 14.23 6.04 11.48
N CYS A 186 14.73 5.40 10.42
CA CYS A 186 13.91 4.70 9.42
C CYS A 186 13.90 3.17 9.57
N LYS A 187 14.85 2.63 10.33
CA LYS A 187 15.10 1.19 10.47
C LYS A 187 15.47 0.82 11.90
N ILE A 188 15.29 -0.46 12.22
CA ILE A 188 15.73 -1.08 13.48
C ILE A 188 16.67 -2.23 13.18
N GLU A 189 17.44 -2.66 14.18
CA GLU A 189 18.21 -3.91 14.09
C GLU A 189 17.25 -5.09 13.85
N HIS A 190 17.60 -5.98 12.92
CA HIS A 190 16.71 -7.07 12.57
C HIS A 190 16.71 -8.12 13.69
N PRO A 191 15.54 -8.51 14.24
CA PRO A 191 15.46 -9.37 15.44
C PRO A 191 16.05 -10.78 15.25
N CYS A 192 16.18 -11.24 14.00
CA CYS A 192 16.72 -12.57 13.67
C CYS A 192 17.98 -12.56 12.77
N LEU A 193 18.45 -11.39 12.31
CA LEU A 193 19.52 -11.32 11.30
C LEU A 193 20.55 -10.29 11.74
N PRO A 194 21.73 -10.71 12.23
CA PRO A 194 22.74 -9.80 12.77
C PRO A 194 23.21 -8.74 11.76
N ASP A 195 23.36 -9.13 10.49
CA ASP A 195 23.90 -8.26 9.43
C ASP A 195 22.82 -7.49 8.67
N ALA A 196 21.57 -7.47 9.14
CA ALA A 196 20.47 -6.84 8.45
C ALA A 196 19.67 -5.90 9.37
N SER A 197 18.94 -4.99 8.74
CA SER A 197 18.02 -4.09 9.44
C SER A 197 16.61 -4.30 8.92
N LEU A 198 15.63 -4.14 9.80
CA LEU A 198 14.21 -4.10 9.43
C LEU A 198 13.81 -2.65 9.12
N HIS A 199 13.45 -2.39 7.87
CA HIS A 199 13.15 -1.04 7.37
C HIS A 199 11.64 -0.76 7.43
N PHE A 200 11.25 0.49 7.68
CA PHE A 200 9.84 0.89 7.68
C PHE A 200 9.53 1.79 6.50
N ILE A 201 8.46 1.48 5.78
CA ILE A 201 8.10 2.16 4.54
C ILE A 201 6.62 2.53 4.63
N CYS A 202 6.30 3.80 4.35
CA CYS A 202 4.93 4.23 4.16
C CYS A 202 4.53 4.04 2.70
N ASP A 203 3.28 3.68 2.46
CA ASP A 203 2.76 3.52 1.11
C ASP A 203 2.87 4.81 0.29
N VAL A 204 3.74 4.78 -0.72
CA VAL A 204 4.06 5.94 -1.57
C VAL A 204 2.83 6.45 -2.35
N PRO A 205 1.99 5.60 -2.94
CA PRO A 205 0.72 6.06 -3.51
C PRO A 205 -0.20 6.78 -2.50
N HIS A 206 -0.24 6.34 -1.24
CA HIS A 206 -0.94 7.06 -0.17
C HIS A 206 -0.27 8.41 0.16
N ILE A 207 1.06 8.51 0.14
CA ILE A 207 1.77 9.80 0.29
C ILE A 207 1.34 10.78 -0.82
N MET A 208 1.28 10.34 -2.08
CA MET A 208 0.84 11.17 -3.20
C MET A 208 -0.58 11.72 -3.01
N LYS A 209 -1.48 10.86 -2.52
CA LYS A 209 -2.85 11.22 -2.15
C LYS A 209 -2.88 12.30 -1.07
N CYS A 210 -2.03 12.18 -0.04
CA CYS A 210 -1.91 13.15 1.05
C CYS A 210 -1.35 14.49 0.56
N ILE A 211 -0.30 14.48 -0.28
CA ILE A 211 0.28 15.70 -0.89
C ILE A 211 -0.79 16.46 -1.68
N ARG A 212 -1.53 15.78 -2.57
CA ARG A 212 -2.63 16.41 -3.32
C ARG A 212 -3.66 17.04 -2.38
N ASN A 213 -4.13 16.29 -1.38
CA ASN A 213 -5.16 16.78 -0.46
C ASN A 213 -4.68 18.00 0.34
N HIS A 214 -3.40 18.02 0.71
CA HIS A 214 -2.77 19.15 1.39
C HIS A 214 -2.70 20.38 0.48
N LEU A 215 -2.16 20.23 -0.74
CA LEU A 215 -2.06 21.34 -1.71
C LEU A 215 -3.44 21.91 -2.06
N MET A 216 -4.45 21.05 -2.23
CA MET A 216 -5.82 21.49 -2.49
C MET A 216 -6.41 22.33 -1.34
N LYS A 217 -6.08 22.00 -0.08
CA LYS A 217 -6.56 22.73 1.10
C LYS A 217 -5.83 24.07 1.28
N HIS A 218 -4.51 24.08 1.11
CA HIS A 218 -3.66 25.25 1.41
C HIS A 218 -3.39 26.16 0.21
N LYS A 219 -3.70 25.70 -1.00
CA LYS A 219 -3.55 26.35 -2.33
C LYS A 219 -2.12 26.70 -2.74
N TYR A 220 -1.27 27.09 -1.81
CA TYR A 220 0.10 27.49 -2.05
C TYR A 220 1.05 26.66 -1.19
N ALA A 221 2.16 26.26 -1.79
CA ALA A 221 3.26 25.60 -1.12
C ALA A 221 4.60 26.02 -1.73
N GLN A 222 5.67 25.73 -1.02
CA GLN A 222 7.03 25.94 -1.48
C GLN A 222 7.86 24.67 -1.23
N ILE A 223 8.77 24.40 -2.16
CA ILE A 223 9.77 23.33 -2.04
C ILE A 223 11.08 23.81 -2.68
N GLY A 224 12.11 23.96 -1.87
CA GLY A 224 13.32 24.71 -2.23
C GLY A 224 12.95 26.09 -2.76
N ASN A 225 13.38 26.37 -4.00
CA ASN A 225 13.09 27.64 -4.69
C ASN A 225 11.79 27.60 -5.51
N ASN A 226 11.10 26.46 -5.56
CA ASN A 226 9.91 26.30 -6.38
C ASN A 226 8.65 26.71 -5.60
N GLN A 227 7.98 27.76 -6.09
CA GLN A 227 6.64 28.13 -5.64
C GLN A 227 5.58 27.32 -6.38
N VAL A 228 4.72 26.65 -5.61
CA VAL A 228 3.68 25.74 -6.10
C VAL A 228 2.32 26.34 -5.80
N SER A 229 1.51 26.52 -6.82
CA SER A 229 0.11 26.93 -6.68
C SER A 229 -0.81 25.85 -7.24
N TYR A 230 -1.74 25.38 -6.41
CA TYR A 230 -2.76 24.41 -6.82
C TYR A 230 -3.70 25.00 -7.88
N GLU A 231 -3.84 26.33 -7.91
CA GLU A 231 -4.67 27.05 -8.88
C GLU A 231 -4.16 26.86 -10.31
N HIS A 232 -2.85 26.66 -10.51
CA HIS A 232 -2.30 26.34 -11.83
C HIS A 232 -2.90 25.07 -12.42
N TYR A 233 -3.18 24.05 -11.60
CA TYR A 233 -3.83 22.83 -12.07
C TYR A 233 -5.30 23.06 -12.41
N VAL A 234 -6.01 23.88 -11.63
CA VAL A 234 -7.41 24.25 -11.89
C VAL A 234 -7.52 25.01 -13.22
N ARG A 235 -6.66 26.03 -13.41
CA ARG A 235 -6.57 26.80 -14.65
C ARG A 235 -6.20 25.92 -15.86
N LEU A 236 -5.28 24.97 -15.67
CA LEU A 236 -4.93 24.01 -16.73
C LEU A 236 -6.15 23.21 -17.17
N TYR A 237 -6.94 22.69 -16.23
CA TYR A 237 -8.18 21.98 -16.55
C TYR A 237 -9.20 22.88 -17.26
N GLU A 238 -9.39 24.11 -16.80
CA GLU A 238 -10.33 25.06 -17.43
C GLU A 238 -9.92 25.45 -18.85
N ALA A 239 -8.63 25.60 -19.10
CA ALA A 239 -8.08 25.87 -20.43
C ALA A 239 -8.21 24.65 -21.36
N GLU A 240 -7.90 23.45 -20.87
CA GLU A 240 -8.07 22.18 -21.59
C GLU A 240 -9.54 21.89 -21.95
N LYS A 241 -10.48 22.25 -21.06
CA LYS A 241 -11.92 22.08 -21.30
C LYS A 241 -12.42 22.90 -22.48
N LYS A 242 -11.83 24.08 -22.73
CA LYS A 242 -12.18 24.98 -23.83
C LYS A 242 -11.43 24.68 -25.13
N ALA A 243 -10.32 23.94 -25.05
CA ALA A 243 -9.48 23.65 -26.19
C ALA A 243 -10.07 22.52 -27.05
N ASN A 244 -10.04 22.71 -28.38
CA ASN A 244 -10.43 21.66 -29.34
C ASN A 244 -9.45 20.49 -29.35
N ILE A 245 -8.15 20.79 -29.17
CA ILE A 245 -7.08 19.78 -29.04
C ILE A 245 -6.50 19.92 -27.64
N ARG A 246 -6.58 18.82 -26.88
CA ARG A 246 -6.14 18.75 -25.48
C ARG A 246 -4.69 18.28 -25.38
N VAL A 247 -3.86 19.04 -24.69
CA VAL A 247 -2.47 18.67 -24.37
C VAL A 247 -2.43 17.58 -23.30
N VAL A 248 -3.39 17.61 -22.37
CA VAL A 248 -3.49 16.68 -21.23
C VAL A 248 -4.87 16.04 -21.20
N PRO A 249 -5.21 15.16 -22.16
CA PRO A 249 -6.58 14.64 -22.34
C PRO A 249 -7.09 13.79 -21.16
N LYS A 250 -6.18 13.27 -20.31
CA LYS A 250 -6.51 12.50 -19.12
C LYS A 250 -6.96 13.36 -17.95
N LEU A 251 -6.69 14.67 -17.98
CA LEU A 251 -7.07 15.59 -16.91
C LEU A 251 -8.57 15.84 -16.96
N THR A 252 -9.25 15.57 -15.84
CA THR A 252 -10.69 15.75 -15.69
C THR A 252 -11.01 16.56 -14.44
N GLU A 253 -12.25 17.01 -14.30
CA GLU A 253 -12.69 17.76 -13.11
C GLU A 253 -12.40 17.02 -11.81
N TYR A 254 -12.54 15.70 -11.80
CA TYR A 254 -12.29 14.88 -10.62
C TYR A 254 -10.82 14.86 -10.17
N HIS A 255 -9.88 15.27 -11.02
CA HIS A 255 -8.47 15.41 -10.63
C HIS A 255 -8.24 16.67 -9.79
N VAL A 256 -8.88 17.78 -10.18
CA VAL A 256 -8.66 19.11 -9.59
C VAL A 256 -9.67 19.43 -8.48
N LYS A 257 -10.91 18.98 -8.63
CA LYS A 257 -12.04 19.19 -7.70
C LYS A 257 -12.68 17.85 -7.30
N PRO A 258 -11.95 16.94 -6.63
CA PRO A 258 -12.48 15.64 -6.21
C PRO A 258 -13.54 15.76 -5.10
N GLN A 259 -14.64 15.02 -5.25
CA GLN A 259 -15.63 14.78 -4.19
C GLN A 259 -15.07 13.86 -3.10
N ALA A 260 -15.79 13.71 -1.97
CA ALA A 260 -15.33 12.96 -0.79
C ALA A 260 -14.78 11.55 -1.11
N LEU A 261 -15.52 10.75 -1.90
CA LEU A 261 -15.08 9.41 -2.30
C LEU A 261 -13.86 9.46 -3.25
N GLN A 262 -13.80 10.45 -4.12
CA GLN A 262 -12.75 10.60 -5.13
C GLN A 262 -11.43 11.09 -4.50
N LYS A 263 -11.47 11.78 -3.35
CA LYS A 263 -10.27 12.11 -2.57
C LYS A 263 -9.51 10.87 -2.09
N MET A 264 -10.17 9.72 -1.99
CA MET A 264 -9.50 8.45 -1.66
C MET A 264 -8.86 7.78 -2.87
N ASN A 265 -9.18 8.22 -4.09
CA ASN A 265 -8.64 7.63 -5.31
C ASN A 265 -7.20 8.10 -5.57
N VAL A 266 -6.27 7.17 -5.34
CA VAL A 266 -4.83 7.33 -5.57
C VAL A 266 -4.49 7.53 -7.05
N ARG A 267 -5.25 6.91 -7.97
CA ARG A 267 -5.04 7.05 -9.42
C ARG A 267 -5.21 8.52 -9.86
N LEU A 268 -6.23 9.20 -9.32
CA LEU A 268 -6.45 10.61 -9.64
C LEU A 268 -5.33 11.51 -9.10
N ALA A 269 -4.78 11.18 -7.92
CA ALA A 269 -3.64 11.92 -7.36
C ALA A 269 -2.38 11.76 -8.21
N THR A 270 -2.04 10.52 -8.57
CA THR A 270 -0.84 10.21 -9.38
C THR A 270 -0.95 10.78 -10.79
N GLN A 271 -2.14 10.76 -11.41
CA GLN A 271 -2.36 11.37 -12.73
C GLN A 271 -2.26 12.90 -12.71
N LEU A 272 -2.68 13.55 -11.61
CA LEU A 272 -2.50 14.99 -11.44
C LEU A 272 -1.02 15.38 -11.38
N PHE A 273 -0.20 14.58 -10.70
CA PHE A 273 1.24 14.81 -10.61
C PHE A 273 2.04 14.10 -11.71
N SER A 274 1.47 13.99 -12.91
CA SER A 274 2.10 13.28 -14.01
C SER A 274 3.02 14.18 -14.85
N ARG A 275 3.99 13.57 -15.53
CA ARG A 275 4.84 14.26 -16.52
C ARG A 275 4.03 14.98 -17.61
N SER A 276 2.89 14.43 -18.04
CA SER A 276 2.01 15.09 -19.02
C SER A 276 1.41 16.40 -18.49
N VAL A 277 1.06 16.46 -17.20
CA VAL A 277 0.54 17.69 -16.58
C VAL A 277 1.65 18.75 -16.49
N ALA A 278 2.87 18.36 -16.13
CA ALA A 278 4.02 19.25 -16.12
C ALA A 278 4.29 19.86 -17.52
N ILE A 279 4.25 19.03 -18.57
CA ILE A 279 4.37 19.49 -19.96
C ILE A 279 3.20 20.41 -20.34
N GLY A 280 1.98 20.08 -19.91
CA GLY A 280 0.81 20.94 -20.10
C GLY A 280 1.03 22.35 -19.56
N LEU A 281 1.48 22.47 -18.30
CA LEU A 281 1.80 23.76 -17.69
C LEU A 281 2.86 24.54 -18.51
N LYS A 282 3.89 23.84 -19.00
CA LYS A 282 4.92 24.43 -19.86
C LYS A 282 4.35 24.98 -21.17
N VAL A 283 3.54 24.18 -21.86
CA VAL A 283 2.96 24.55 -23.17
C VAL A 283 2.03 25.75 -23.02
N TYR A 284 1.14 25.74 -22.04
CA TYR A 284 0.22 26.87 -21.81
C TYR A 284 0.95 28.15 -21.39
N ARG A 285 2.07 28.04 -20.68
CA ARG A 285 2.96 29.19 -20.40
C ARG A 285 3.63 29.71 -21.66
N GLN A 286 4.11 28.83 -22.55
CA GLN A 286 4.72 29.22 -23.83
C GLN A 286 3.73 29.86 -24.81
N LEU A 287 2.48 29.38 -24.81
CA LEU A 287 1.37 29.97 -25.56
C LEU A 287 0.87 31.30 -24.96
N LYS A 288 1.49 31.78 -23.87
CA LYS A 288 1.15 33.03 -23.17
C LYS A 288 -0.31 33.11 -22.75
N VAL A 289 -0.91 31.97 -22.39
CA VAL A 289 -2.28 31.96 -21.88
C VAL A 289 -2.32 32.67 -20.53
N PRO A 290 -3.27 33.59 -20.28
CA PRO A 290 -3.37 34.31 -19.02
C PRO A 290 -3.41 33.37 -17.81
N GLY A 291 -2.64 33.69 -16.76
CA GLY A 291 -2.62 32.95 -15.50
C GLY A 291 -1.63 31.77 -15.42
N PHE A 292 -0.71 31.64 -16.38
CA PHE A 292 0.37 30.63 -16.37
C PHE A 292 1.80 31.21 -16.31
N SER A 293 1.98 32.54 -16.25
CA SER A 293 3.29 33.19 -16.25
C SER A 293 4.20 32.74 -15.10
N ASP A 294 3.61 32.49 -13.94
CA ASP A 294 4.25 32.05 -12.68
C ASP A 294 4.19 30.52 -12.48
N SER A 295 3.78 29.76 -13.49
CA SER A 295 3.62 28.29 -13.38
C SER A 295 4.93 27.49 -13.35
N ALA A 296 6.09 28.13 -13.56
CA ALA A 296 7.39 27.43 -13.68
C ALA A 296 7.75 26.61 -12.45
N GLY A 297 7.52 27.14 -11.24
CA GLY A 297 7.77 26.41 -10.00
C GLY A 297 6.82 25.21 -9.83
N THR A 298 5.57 25.34 -10.26
CA THR A 298 4.60 24.24 -10.23
C THR A 298 4.97 23.15 -11.22
N GLU A 299 5.36 23.50 -12.45
CA GLU A 299 5.88 22.53 -13.43
C GLU A 299 7.08 21.74 -12.88
N ALA A 300 8.07 22.43 -12.33
CA ALA A 300 9.27 21.81 -11.79
C ALA A 300 8.95 20.85 -10.65
N PHE A 301 8.06 21.25 -9.74
CA PHE A 301 7.56 20.39 -8.68
C PHE A 301 6.78 19.18 -9.20
N THR A 302 5.84 19.37 -10.13
CA THR A 302 5.05 18.26 -10.72
C THR A 302 5.97 17.23 -11.36
N LYS A 303 6.99 17.69 -12.10
CA LYS A 303 7.96 16.80 -12.74
C LYS A 303 8.81 16.06 -11.71
N LEU A 304 9.35 16.78 -10.73
CA LEU A 304 10.16 16.19 -9.66
C LEU A 304 9.39 15.11 -8.89
N LEU A 305 8.14 15.40 -8.53
CA LEU A 305 7.30 14.47 -7.80
C LEU A 305 6.90 13.25 -8.66
N ASN A 306 6.66 13.44 -9.97
CA ASN A 306 6.49 12.34 -10.92
C ASN A 306 7.71 11.42 -10.94
N ASP A 307 8.90 12.00 -11.10
CA ASP A 307 10.15 11.24 -11.24
C ASP A 307 10.44 10.45 -9.95
N VAL A 308 10.24 11.04 -8.77
CA VAL A 308 10.36 10.35 -7.48
C VAL A 308 9.33 9.21 -7.36
N PHE A 309 8.07 9.45 -7.74
CA PHE A 309 7.03 8.43 -7.70
C PHE A 309 7.33 7.25 -8.63
N ASP A 310 7.77 7.51 -9.86
CA ASP A 310 8.12 6.49 -10.85
C ASP A 310 9.32 5.65 -10.38
N ILE A 311 10.30 6.26 -9.72
CA ILE A 311 11.43 5.56 -9.11
C ILE A 311 10.97 4.67 -7.94
N LEU A 312 10.04 5.15 -7.11
CA LEU A 312 9.50 4.41 -5.97
C LEU A 312 8.41 3.39 -6.34
N ASN A 313 8.03 3.31 -7.62
CA ASN A 313 7.02 2.38 -8.12
C ASN A 313 7.48 1.62 -9.38
N ALA A 314 8.77 1.29 -9.46
CA ALA A 314 9.36 0.59 -10.58
C ALA A 314 8.92 -0.88 -10.63
N LYS A 315 8.14 -1.24 -11.67
CA LYS A 315 7.54 -2.58 -11.86
C LYS A 315 8.30 -3.48 -12.83
N VAL A 316 9.10 -2.90 -13.71
CA VAL A 316 9.78 -3.62 -14.80
C VAL A 316 11.30 -3.59 -14.61
N PRO A 317 12.03 -4.65 -15.00
CA PRO A 317 13.49 -4.70 -14.88
C PRO A 317 14.21 -3.51 -15.54
N ALA A 318 13.70 -3.02 -16.68
CA ALA A 318 14.23 -1.83 -17.35
C ALA A 318 14.13 -0.55 -16.49
N ALA A 319 13.12 -0.47 -15.63
CA ALA A 319 12.92 0.63 -14.69
C ALA A 319 13.53 0.35 -13.30
N GLY A 320 14.09 -0.85 -13.08
CA GLY A 320 14.75 -1.21 -11.83
C GLY A 320 15.92 -0.28 -11.50
N ILE A 321 16.19 -0.15 -10.20
CA ILE A 321 17.32 0.65 -9.70
C ILE A 321 18.56 -0.24 -9.69
N ARG A 322 19.62 0.22 -10.33
CA ARG A 322 20.96 -0.41 -10.37
C ARG A 322 21.93 0.39 -9.53
N ARG A 323 23.06 -0.21 -9.15
CA ARG A 323 24.07 0.35 -8.23
C ARG A 323 24.47 1.80 -8.54
N ASP A 324 24.65 2.14 -9.82
CA ASP A 324 25.09 3.48 -10.25
C ASP A 324 23.99 4.26 -10.98
N SER A 325 22.72 3.95 -10.69
CA SER A 325 21.62 4.62 -11.36
C SER A 325 21.51 6.09 -10.92
N PRO A 326 21.32 7.04 -11.86
CA PRO A 326 21.07 8.44 -11.51
C PRO A 326 19.80 8.60 -10.66
N LYS A 327 18.92 7.60 -10.65
CA LYS A 327 17.70 7.55 -9.81
C LYS A 327 18.01 7.64 -8.32
N ILE A 328 19.11 7.05 -7.85
CA ILE A 328 19.52 7.11 -6.44
C ILE A 328 19.81 8.57 -6.06
N LYS A 329 20.53 9.28 -6.93
CA LYS A 329 20.82 10.71 -6.76
C LYS A 329 19.54 11.55 -6.75
N VAL A 330 18.58 11.28 -7.64
CA VAL A 330 17.27 11.99 -7.64
C VAL A 330 16.55 11.84 -6.31
N LEU A 331 16.52 10.64 -5.71
CA LEU A 331 15.90 10.41 -4.41
C LEU A 331 16.64 11.14 -3.28
N ALA A 332 17.98 11.11 -3.29
CA ALA A 332 18.81 11.78 -2.30
C ALA A 332 18.68 13.32 -2.38
N ASP A 333 18.72 13.87 -3.60
CA ASP A 333 18.54 15.31 -3.85
C ASP A 333 17.13 15.77 -3.44
N PHE A 334 16.10 14.96 -3.70
CA PHE A 334 14.75 15.24 -3.25
C PHE A 334 14.63 15.21 -1.72
N LEU A 335 15.21 14.20 -1.06
CA LEU A 335 15.24 14.10 0.40
C LEU A 335 15.93 15.32 1.02
N LYS A 336 17.07 15.74 0.46
CA LYS A 336 17.78 16.95 0.90
C LYS A 336 16.92 18.20 0.72
N MET A 337 16.34 18.40 -0.47
CA MET A 337 15.46 19.52 -0.75
C MET A 337 14.27 19.59 0.21
N MET A 338 13.69 18.43 0.56
CA MET A 338 12.59 18.32 1.51
C MET A 338 13.01 18.77 2.92
N ASN A 339 14.17 18.32 3.39
CA ASN A 339 14.71 18.71 4.69
C ASN A 339 15.07 20.21 4.74
N ASP A 340 15.72 20.72 3.68
CA ASP A 340 16.09 22.13 3.57
C ASP A 340 14.83 23.01 3.60
N THR A 341 13.75 22.59 2.92
CA THR A 341 12.47 23.33 2.90
C THR A 341 11.80 23.35 4.28
N GLU A 342 11.84 22.24 5.02
CA GLU A 342 11.25 22.17 6.36
C GLU A 342 12.03 22.99 7.39
N SER A 343 13.34 23.17 7.19
CA SER A 343 14.20 23.97 8.09
C SER A 343 13.90 25.48 8.04
N ILE A 344 13.34 25.97 6.93
CA ILE A 344 13.04 27.39 6.75
C ILE A 344 11.72 27.72 7.46
N ARG A 345 11.83 28.48 8.55
CA ARG A 345 10.66 28.98 9.32
C ARG A 345 9.75 29.83 8.44
N ASN A 346 8.44 29.68 8.61
CA ASN A 346 7.36 30.41 7.91
C ASN A 346 7.11 30.02 6.43
N LEU A 347 7.79 29.01 5.88
CA LEU A 347 7.40 28.47 4.57
C LEU A 347 6.19 27.54 4.66
N LYS A 348 5.26 27.72 3.72
CA LYS A 348 4.15 26.79 3.52
C LYS A 348 4.67 25.52 2.86
N GLN A 349 4.72 24.45 3.63
CA GLN A 349 5.19 23.14 3.15
C GLN A 349 4.24 22.56 2.10
N PHE A 350 4.76 21.68 1.23
CA PHE A 350 3.96 21.01 0.20
C PHE A 350 3.10 19.86 0.73
N ALA A 351 3.36 19.41 1.96
CA ALA A 351 2.61 18.37 2.63
C ALA A 351 2.50 18.66 4.14
N SER A 352 1.60 17.95 4.84
CA SER A 352 1.53 18.04 6.29
C SER A 352 2.81 17.50 6.93
N THR A 353 3.16 17.97 8.13
CA THR A 353 4.31 17.47 8.91
C THR A 353 4.31 15.95 9.00
N GLN A 354 3.16 15.36 9.30
CA GLN A 354 2.98 13.91 9.32
C GLN A 354 3.31 13.24 7.98
N THR A 355 2.90 13.83 6.85
CA THR A 355 3.21 13.28 5.52
C THR A 355 4.70 13.42 5.22
N MET A 356 5.32 14.54 5.60
CA MET A 356 6.76 14.80 5.43
C MET A 356 7.61 13.79 6.21
N GLU A 357 7.28 13.56 7.48
CA GLU A 357 7.94 12.55 8.32
C GLU A 357 7.83 11.13 7.70
N SER A 358 6.63 10.75 7.25
CA SER A 358 6.42 9.45 6.61
C SER A 358 7.18 9.33 5.29
N PHE A 359 7.29 10.41 4.53
CA PHE A 359 8.04 10.42 3.28
C PHE A 359 9.54 10.34 3.52
N ARG A 360 10.06 11.04 4.55
CA ARG A 360 11.46 10.96 5.01
C ARG A 360 11.85 9.54 5.36
N VAL A 361 11.08 8.90 6.24
CA VAL A 361 11.31 7.49 6.63
C VAL A 361 11.32 6.60 5.40
N THR A 362 10.36 6.78 4.49
CA THR A 362 10.26 5.97 3.27
C THR A 362 11.47 6.13 2.36
N LEU A 363 11.90 7.36 2.07
CA LEU A 363 13.05 7.64 1.21
C LEU A 363 14.34 7.07 1.81
N MET A 364 14.59 7.30 3.10
CA MET A 364 15.77 6.78 3.80
C MET A 364 15.77 5.25 3.84
N SER A 365 14.62 4.63 4.13
CA SER A 365 14.45 3.18 4.13
C SER A 365 14.73 2.57 2.76
N VAL A 366 14.17 3.15 1.70
CA VAL A 366 14.36 2.63 0.33
C VAL A 366 15.82 2.78 -0.11
N LEU A 367 16.47 3.91 0.16
CA LEU A 367 17.90 4.11 -0.17
C LEU A 367 18.78 3.08 0.56
N SER A 368 18.62 2.95 1.88
CA SER A 368 19.36 1.97 2.71
C SER A 368 19.11 0.53 2.26
N LEU A 369 17.87 0.18 1.91
CA LEU A 369 17.52 -1.16 1.43
C LEU A 369 18.11 -1.46 0.06
N ILE A 370 18.14 -0.49 -0.87
CA ILE A 370 18.77 -0.65 -2.18
C ILE A 370 20.27 -0.91 -2.04
N GLU A 371 20.94 -0.14 -1.18
CA GLU A 371 22.37 -0.35 -0.88
C GLU A 371 22.63 -1.75 -0.30
N PHE A 372 21.80 -2.19 0.65
CA PHE A 372 21.90 -3.52 1.23
C PHE A 372 21.67 -4.64 0.21
N LEU A 373 20.67 -4.52 -0.66
CA LEU A 373 20.39 -5.54 -1.67
C LEU A 373 21.53 -5.62 -2.70
N HIS A 374 22.09 -4.48 -3.11
CA HIS A 374 23.24 -4.46 -4.01
C HIS A 374 24.51 -5.03 -3.37
N SER A 375 24.74 -4.82 -2.08
CA SER A 375 25.89 -5.43 -1.38
C SER A 375 25.77 -6.96 -1.30
N ARG A 376 24.54 -7.50 -1.35
CA ARG A 376 24.24 -8.94 -1.43
C ARG A 376 24.19 -9.49 -2.87
N GLY A 377 24.65 -8.73 -3.86
CA GLY A 377 24.79 -9.18 -5.25
C GLY A 377 23.53 -9.11 -6.10
N VAL A 378 22.48 -8.40 -5.66
CA VAL A 378 21.28 -8.17 -6.46
C VAL A 378 21.59 -7.18 -7.59
N SER A 379 21.27 -7.54 -8.84
CA SER A 379 21.59 -6.75 -10.03
C SER A 379 20.71 -5.51 -10.20
N TYR A 380 19.42 -5.63 -9.86
CA TYR A 380 18.47 -4.51 -9.86
C TYR A 380 17.39 -4.70 -8.78
N VAL A 381 16.87 -3.59 -8.26
CA VAL A 381 15.79 -3.59 -7.26
C VAL A 381 14.51 -3.02 -7.89
N LEU A 382 13.39 -3.74 -7.71
CA LEU A 382 12.06 -3.29 -8.09
C LEU A 382 11.35 -2.72 -6.87
N THR A 383 11.17 -1.40 -6.83
CA THR A 383 10.54 -0.69 -5.70
C THR A 383 9.03 -0.89 -5.64
N ALA A 384 8.40 -1.38 -6.70
CA ALA A 384 6.97 -1.69 -6.67
C ALA A 384 6.59 -2.85 -5.74
N SER A 385 7.55 -3.67 -5.30
CA SER A 385 7.31 -4.65 -4.23
C SER A 385 7.31 -4.02 -2.83
N LEU A 386 7.66 -2.74 -2.70
CA LEU A 386 7.77 -1.99 -1.45
C LEU A 386 6.56 -1.06 -1.22
N ASN A 387 5.39 -1.42 -1.73
CA ASN A 387 4.15 -0.66 -1.55
C ASN A 387 2.96 -1.59 -1.26
N GLN A 388 1.80 -0.99 -0.95
CA GLN A 388 0.57 -1.70 -0.58
C GLN A 388 -0.30 -2.09 -1.79
N ASP A 389 0.09 -1.79 -3.04
CA ASP A 389 -0.70 -2.11 -4.24
C ASP A 389 -1.15 -3.60 -4.29
N PRO A 390 -0.31 -4.59 -3.94
CA PRO A 390 -0.72 -6.00 -3.93
C PRO A 390 -1.84 -6.27 -2.93
N LEU A 391 -1.80 -5.62 -1.77
CA LEU A 391 -2.82 -5.75 -0.74
C LEU A 391 -4.10 -5.06 -1.19
N GLU A 392 -4.10 -3.93 -1.89
CA GLU A 392 -5.39 -3.35 -2.33
C GLU A 392 -6.14 -4.22 -3.36
N LYS A 393 -5.41 -5.00 -4.18
CA LYS A 393 -6.00 -5.84 -5.23
C LYS A 393 -6.64 -7.13 -4.71
N VAL A 394 -6.05 -7.77 -3.71
CA VAL A 394 -6.49 -9.11 -3.25
C VAL A 394 -7.84 -9.08 -2.49
N PRO A 395 -8.06 -8.22 -1.48
CA PRO A 395 -9.29 -8.13 -0.70
C PRO A 395 -10.39 -7.35 -1.41
N ARG A 396 -10.12 -6.18 -2.04
CA ARG A 396 -11.19 -5.34 -2.57
C ARG A 396 -11.90 -5.95 -3.77
N GLU A 397 -11.16 -6.52 -4.73
CA GLU A 397 -11.78 -7.12 -5.91
C GLU A 397 -12.38 -8.49 -5.61
N ARG A 398 -11.76 -9.33 -4.77
CA ARG A 398 -12.24 -10.70 -4.53
C ARG A 398 -13.23 -10.83 -3.37
N LEU A 399 -13.07 -10.11 -2.26
CA LEU A 399 -13.99 -10.24 -1.12
C LEU A 399 -15.29 -9.45 -1.34
N ARG A 400 -15.22 -8.22 -1.91
CA ARG A 400 -16.43 -7.42 -2.17
C ARG A 400 -17.25 -7.92 -3.36
N SER A 401 -16.62 -8.48 -4.40
CA SER A 401 -17.35 -9.07 -5.53
C SER A 401 -18.06 -10.39 -5.16
N GLN A 402 -17.59 -11.07 -4.11
CA GLN A 402 -18.27 -12.24 -3.55
C GLN A 402 -19.43 -11.85 -2.63
N SER A 403 -19.34 -10.73 -1.89
CA SER A 403 -20.42 -10.27 -1.00
C SER A 403 -21.61 -9.65 -1.74
N THR A 404 -21.38 -8.88 -2.81
CA THR A 404 -22.46 -8.35 -3.68
C THR A 404 -23.32 -9.48 -4.28
N LYS A 405 -22.71 -10.62 -4.62
CA LYS A 405 -23.42 -11.81 -5.11
C LYS A 405 -24.20 -12.58 -4.03
N ARG A 406 -23.89 -12.38 -2.75
CA ARG A 406 -24.69 -12.92 -1.62
C ARG A 406 -25.84 -11.98 -1.23
N GLY A 407 -25.65 -10.66 -1.33
CA GLY A 407 -26.69 -9.65 -1.05
C GLY A 407 -27.90 -9.74 -1.98
N GLU A 408 -27.67 -9.90 -3.29
CA GLU A 408 -28.75 -10.05 -4.28
C GLU A 408 -29.57 -11.34 -4.10
N ARG A 409 -29.05 -12.35 -3.38
CA ARG A 409 -29.77 -13.60 -3.08
C ARG A 409 -30.73 -13.49 -1.91
N ARG A 410 -30.59 -12.49 -1.03
CA ARG A 410 -31.54 -12.26 0.07
C ARG A 410 -32.70 -11.33 -0.32
N GLN A 411 -32.58 -10.56 -1.39
CA GLN A 411 -33.67 -9.69 -1.89
C GLN A 411 -34.63 -10.36 -2.90
N LYS A 412 -34.38 -11.63 -3.29
CA LYS A 412 -35.29 -12.41 -4.16
C LYS A 412 -36.06 -13.51 -3.41
N LEU A 413 -36.04 -13.46 -2.08
CA LEU A 413 -36.84 -14.32 -1.19
C LEU A 413 -37.45 -13.43 -0.09
N VAL A 414 -38.30 -12.51 -0.52
CA VAL A 414 -39.44 -11.98 0.26
C VAL A 414 -40.60 -11.90 -0.71
#